data_AF-A0A3D5DNT5-F1
#
_entry.id   AF-A0A3D5DNT5-F1
#
_cell.length_a   1.000
_cell.length_b   1.000
_cell.length_c   1.000
_cell.angle_alpha   90.00
_cell.angle_beta   90.00
_cell.angle_gamma   90.00
#
_symmetry.space_group_name_H-M   'P 1'
#
loop_
_entity.id
_entity.type
_entity.pdbx_description
1 polymer ?
#
loop_
_entity_poly.entity_id
_entity_poly.type
_entity_poly.pdbx_seq_one_letter_code
_entity_poly.pdbx_strand_id
1 'polypeptide(L)'
;MTETRTAGQELQGQILDTVRKSQEAVVDALKAWADAVSSITPPLPALSPAIADKLPKPEELVANAYDFAEQLLASQRKFAEDVLEATGAVTAKKASAPKK
;
A
#
# COMPACT_ATOMS: atom_id res chain seq x y z
N MET A 1 24.61 16.43 -29.97
CA MET A 1 23.93 15.12 -29.80
C MET A 1 24.29 14.40 -28.49
N THR A 2 25.24 14.89 -27.68
CA THR A 2 25.65 14.23 -26.42
C THR A 2 24.79 14.66 -25.22
N GLU A 3 24.36 15.92 -25.17
CA GLU A 3 23.60 16.49 -24.04
C GLU A 3 22.22 15.84 -23.83
N THR A 4 21.53 15.44 -24.91
CA THR A 4 20.22 14.78 -24.83
C THR A 4 20.30 13.36 -24.25
N ARG A 5 21.45 12.70 -24.41
CA ARG A 5 21.69 11.36 -23.87
C ARG A 5 22.00 11.41 -22.37
N THR A 6 22.79 12.39 -21.96
CA THR A 6 23.11 12.66 -20.55
C THR A 6 21.86 13.05 -19.76
N ALA A 7 21.03 13.96 -20.29
CA ALA A 7 19.78 14.37 -19.64
C ALA A 7 18.78 13.21 -19.46
N GLY A 8 18.71 12.28 -20.42
CA GLY A 8 17.87 11.09 -20.32
C GLY A 8 18.36 10.08 -19.27
N GLN A 9 19.68 9.91 -19.15
CA GLN A 9 20.28 9.01 -18.15
C GLN A 9 20.17 9.58 -16.73
N GLU A 10 20.31 10.90 -16.58
CA GLU A 10 20.18 11.58 -15.29
C GLU A 10 18.73 11.60 -14.79
N LEU A 11 17.76 11.76 -15.71
CA LEU A 11 16.33 11.64 -15.39
C LEU A 11 15.95 10.21 -14.99
N GLN A 12 16.47 9.19 -15.68
CA GLN A 12 16.25 7.79 -15.31
C GLN A 12 16.86 7.47 -13.94
N GLY A 13 18.06 7.98 -13.65
CA GLY A 13 18.69 7.87 -12.33
C GLY A 13 17.83 8.49 -11.24
N GLN A 14 17.37 9.74 -11.43
CA GLN A 14 16.52 10.44 -10.47
C GLN A 14 15.19 9.74 -10.21
N ILE A 15 14.56 9.16 -11.23
CA ILE A 15 13.32 8.39 -11.07
C ILE A 15 13.59 7.10 -10.29
N LEU A 16 14.65 6.36 -10.63
CA LEU A 16 15.04 5.14 -9.90
C LEU A 16 15.39 5.44 -8.45
N ASP A 17 16.13 6.51 -8.19
CA ASP A 17 16.49 6.95 -6.84
C ASP A 17 15.26 7.38 -6.04
N THR A 18 14.32 8.08 -6.68
CA THR A 18 13.04 8.46 -6.04
C THR A 18 12.21 7.24 -5.69
N VAL A 19 12.12 6.27 -6.60
CA VAL A 19 11.40 5.00 -6.36
C VAL A 19 12.06 4.23 -5.23
N ARG A 20 13.39 4.09 -5.24
CA ARG A 20 14.14 3.42 -4.18
C ARG A 20 13.93 4.09 -2.82
N LYS A 21 14.03 5.42 -2.78
CA LYS A 21 13.79 6.22 -1.58
C LYS A 21 12.35 6.11 -1.08
N SER A 22 11.37 6.03 -1.97
CA SER A 22 9.97 5.81 -1.59
C SER A 22 9.74 4.42 -0.98
N GLN A 23 10.40 3.39 -1.52
CA GLN A 23 10.32 2.04 -0.95
C GLN A 23 10.96 1.97 0.44
N GLU A 24 12.12 2.61 0.63
CA GLU A 24 12.77 2.72 1.95
C GLU A 24 11.86 3.45 2.95
N ALA A 25 11.29 4.59 2.56
CA ALA A 25 10.40 5.37 3.43
C ALA A 25 9.13 4.60 3.82
N VAL A 26 8.54 3.84 2.91
CA VAL A 26 7.36 3.00 3.21
C VAL A 26 7.72 1.86 4.16
N VAL A 27 8.86 1.21 3.94
CA VAL A 27 9.34 0.14 4.83
C VAL A 27 9.61 0.66 6.23
N ASP A 28 10.22 1.84 6.35
CA ASP A 28 10.50 2.45 7.66
C ASP A 28 9.22 2.90 8.36
N ALA A 29 8.25 3.44 7.61
CA ALA A 29 6.93 3.77 8.16
C ALA A 29 6.19 2.51 8.67
N LEU A 30 6.26 1.40 7.92
CA LEU A 30 5.68 0.12 8.34
C LEU A 30 6.35 -0.44 9.58
N LYS A 31 7.69 -0.36 9.68
CA LYS A 31 8.42 -0.76 10.90
C LYS A 31 8.02 0.11 12.10
N ALA A 32 8.02 1.43 11.93
CA ALA A 32 7.65 2.35 12.99
C ALA A 32 6.21 2.10 13.47
N TRP A 33 5.30 1.79 12.56
CA TRP A 33 3.93 1.40 12.91
C TRP A 33 3.89 0.07 13.65
N ALA A 34 4.63 -0.95 13.19
CA ALA A 34 4.69 -2.26 13.85
C ALA A 34 5.30 -2.17 15.27
N ASP A 35 6.35 -1.37 15.45
CA ASP A 35 6.98 -1.10 16.74
C ASP A 35 6.02 -0.34 17.66
N ALA A 36 5.29 0.65 17.12
CA ALA A 36 4.27 1.38 17.87
C ALA A 36 3.17 0.42 18.37
N VAL A 37 2.61 -0.42 17.49
CA VAL A 37 1.61 -1.42 17.88
C VAL A 37 2.17 -2.38 18.92
N SER A 38 3.40 -2.88 18.75
CA SER A 38 4.04 -3.79 19.71
C SER A 38 4.29 -3.13 21.08
N SER A 39 4.64 -1.85 21.10
CA SER A 39 4.89 -1.08 22.34
C SER A 39 3.61 -0.75 23.12
N ILE A 40 2.47 -0.65 22.43
CA ILE A 40 1.16 -0.34 23.03
C ILE A 40 0.43 -1.65 23.38
N THR A 41 0.82 -2.78 22.76
CA THR A 41 0.27 -4.09 23.10
C THR A 41 0.69 -4.43 24.53
N PRO A 42 -0.24 -4.44 25.51
CA PRO A 42 0.09 -4.87 26.85
C PRO A 42 0.57 -6.33 26.76
N PRO A 43 1.53 -6.79 27.59
CA PRO A 43 1.76 -8.23 27.74
C PRO A 43 0.41 -8.82 28.11
N LEU A 44 -0.22 -9.57 27.19
CA LEU A 44 -1.60 -10.01 27.32
C LEU A 44 -1.75 -10.60 28.73
N PRO A 45 -2.40 -9.90 29.68
CA PRO A 45 -2.65 -10.50 30.97
C PRO A 45 -3.49 -11.71 30.63
N ALA A 46 -3.06 -12.91 31.05
CA ALA A 46 -3.78 -14.16 30.81
C ALA A 46 -5.27 -13.87 30.90
N LEU A 47 -5.95 -13.97 29.74
CA LEU A 47 -7.27 -13.39 29.47
C LEU A 47 -8.07 -13.26 30.75
N SER A 48 -8.16 -12.04 31.29
CA SER A 48 -8.94 -11.85 32.51
C SER A 48 -10.37 -12.34 32.23
N PRO A 49 -11.07 -12.97 33.18
CA PRO A 49 -12.38 -13.57 32.95
C PRO A 49 -13.38 -12.59 32.28
N ALA A 50 -13.26 -11.30 32.60
CA ALA A 50 -14.07 -10.24 32.03
C ALA A 50 -13.84 -9.96 30.52
N ILE A 51 -12.69 -10.34 29.97
CA ILE A 51 -12.38 -10.26 28.53
C ILE A 51 -12.77 -11.56 27.83
N ALA A 52 -12.64 -12.71 28.53
CA ALA A 52 -13.09 -14.01 28.04
C ALA A 52 -14.59 -14.01 27.70
N ASP A 53 -15.42 -13.39 28.54
CA ASP A 53 -16.87 -13.27 28.32
C ASP A 53 -17.26 -12.27 27.21
N LYS A 54 -16.31 -11.50 26.68
CA LYS A 54 -16.54 -10.52 25.61
C LYS A 54 -15.90 -10.89 24.27
N LEU A 55 -15.21 -12.03 24.21
CA LEU A 55 -14.68 -12.54 22.95
C LEU A 55 -15.84 -13.02 22.07
N PRO A 56 -15.87 -12.63 20.77
CA PRO A 56 -16.79 -13.24 19.83
C PRO A 56 -16.54 -14.75 19.78
N LYS A 57 -17.60 -15.50 19.51
CA LYS A 57 -17.47 -16.95 19.39
C LYS A 57 -16.45 -17.28 18.29
N PRO A 58 -15.69 -18.39 18.39
CA PRO A 58 -14.72 -18.77 17.37
C PRO A 58 -15.29 -18.75 15.94
N GLU A 59 -16.56 -19.14 15.77
CA GLU A 59 -17.25 -19.13 14.48
C GLU A 59 -17.50 -17.71 13.96
N GLU A 60 -17.88 -16.79 14.85
CA GLU A 60 -18.07 -15.37 14.52
C GLU A 60 -16.75 -14.69 14.20
N LEU A 61 -15.68 -15.03 14.92
CA LEU A 61 -14.33 -14.52 14.63
C LEU A 61 -13.87 -14.95 13.24
N VAL A 62 -14.07 -16.23 12.89
CA VAL A 62 -13.74 -16.76 11.56
C VAL A 62 -14.58 -16.07 10.49
N ALA A 63 -15.90 -15.96 10.67
CA ALA A 63 -16.77 -15.26 9.74
C ALA A 63 -16.31 -13.80 9.51
N ASN A 64 -16.08 -13.05 10.58
CA ASN A 64 -15.59 -11.66 10.50
C ASN A 64 -14.24 -11.54 9.79
N ALA A 65 -13.34 -12.51 9.97
CA ALA A 65 -12.05 -12.52 9.27
C ALA A 65 -12.21 -12.75 7.76
N TYR A 66 -13.13 -13.64 7.35
CA TYR A 66 -13.45 -13.83 5.93
C TYR A 66 -14.15 -12.61 5.34
N ASP A 67 -15.13 -12.01 6.04
CA ASP A 67 -15.80 -10.78 5.59
C ASP A 67 -14.82 -9.62 5.42
N PHE A 68 -13.88 -9.47 6.35
CA PHE A 68 -12.79 -8.49 6.22
C PHE A 68 -11.92 -8.77 4.98
N ALA A 69 -11.54 -10.03 4.75
CA ALA A 69 -10.76 -10.40 3.59
C ALA A 69 -11.52 -10.09 2.29
N GLU A 70 -12.82 -10.35 2.22
CA GLU A 70 -13.66 -9.98 1.07
C GLU A 70 -13.65 -8.47 0.83
N GLN A 71 -13.82 -7.66 1.87
CA GLN A 71 -13.76 -6.19 1.75
C GLN A 71 -12.37 -5.68 1.33
N LEU A 72 -11.31 -6.29 1.86
CA LEU A 72 -9.94 -5.96 1.48
C LEU A 72 -9.67 -6.28 0.00
N LEU A 73 -10.12 -7.45 -0.46
CA LEU A 73 -9.99 -7.84 -1.87
C LEU A 73 -10.80 -6.93 -2.78
N ALA A 74 -12.04 -6.58 -2.40
CA ALA A 74 -12.86 -5.63 -3.13
C ALA A 74 -12.20 -4.25 -3.23
N SER A 75 -11.58 -3.79 -2.14
CA SER A 75 -10.86 -2.52 -2.09
C SER A 75 -9.62 -2.53 -2.98
N GLN A 76 -8.84 -3.62 -2.98
CA GLN A 76 -7.68 -3.77 -3.87
C GLN A 76 -8.09 -3.80 -5.34
N ARG A 77 -9.20 -4.47 -5.66
CA ARG A 77 -9.75 -4.47 -7.03
C ARG A 77 -10.11 -3.06 -7.46
N LYS A 78 -10.88 -2.34 -6.65
CA LYS A 78 -11.27 -0.96 -6.94
C LYS A 78 -10.04 -0.07 -7.13
N PHE A 79 -9.04 -0.21 -6.26
CA PHE A 79 -7.79 0.52 -6.41
C PHE A 79 -7.10 0.22 -7.74
N ALA A 80 -7.01 -1.06 -8.15
CA ALA A 80 -6.43 -1.44 -9.43
C ALA A 80 -7.21 -0.88 -10.62
N GLU A 81 -8.55 -0.88 -10.56
CA GLU A 81 -9.43 -0.26 -11.57
C GLU A 81 -9.19 1.25 -11.65
N ASP A 82 -9.16 1.95 -10.51
CA ASP A 82 -8.91 3.40 -10.45
C ASP A 82 -7.50 3.77 -10.98
N VAL A 83 -6.48 2.95 -10.67
CA VAL A 83 -5.11 3.12 -11.22
C VAL A 83 -5.08 2.89 -12.72
N LEU A 84 -5.78 1.87 -13.24
CA LEU A 84 -5.87 1.62 -14.68
C LEU A 84 -6.60 2.74 -15.41
N GLU A 85 -7.66 3.30 -14.84
CA GLU A 85 -8.35 4.47 -15.39
C GLU A 85 -7.41 5.69 -15.44
N ALA A 86 -6.75 5.99 -14.32
CA ALA A 86 -5.82 7.12 -14.22
C ALA A 86 -4.62 6.98 -15.15
N THR A 87 -4.06 5.77 -15.31
CA THR A 87 -2.92 5.50 -16.19
C THR A 87 -3.32 5.31 -17.65
N GLY A 88 -4.55 4.85 -17.91
CA GLY A 88 -5.19 4.84 -19.23
C GLY A 88 -5.34 6.25 -19.79
N ALA A 89 -5.70 7.21 -18.94
CA ALA A 89 -5.70 8.64 -19.30
C ALA A 89 -4.30 9.15 -19.69
N VAL A 90 -3.24 8.63 -19.08
CA VAL A 90 -1.84 8.97 -19.45
C VAL A 90 -1.45 8.39 -20.82
N THR A 91 -1.94 7.21 -21.19
CA THR A 91 -1.69 6.60 -22.51
C THR A 91 -2.51 7.26 -23.62
N ALA A 92 -3.77 7.62 -23.36
CA ALA A 92 -4.61 8.36 -24.30
C ALA A 92 -4.13 9.81 -24.53
N LYS A 93 -3.66 10.49 -23.47
CA LYS A 93 -3.10 11.86 -23.57
C LYS A 93 -1.78 11.90 -24.34
N LYS A 94 -1.01 10.80 -24.35
CA LYS A 94 0.21 10.67 -25.17
C LYS A 94 -0.09 10.44 -26.65
N ALA A 95 -1.21 9.79 -26.98
CA ALA A 95 -1.66 9.59 -28.36
C ALA A 95 -2.29 10.85 -28.99
N SER A 96 -2.66 11.85 -28.19
CA SER A 96 -3.30 13.09 -28.62
C SER A 96 -2.38 14.32 -28.62
N ALA A 97 -1.07 14.15 -28.36
CA ALA A 97 -0.09 15.19 -28.63
C ALA A 97 0.09 15.35 -30.17
N PRO A 98 -0.31 16.48 -30.77
CA PRO A 98 -0.20 16.65 -32.21
C PRO A 98 1.28 16.78 -32.58
N LYS A 99 1.70 16.04 -33.60
CA LYS A 99 2.97 16.32 -34.29
C LYS A 99 2.92 17.76 -34.80
N LYS A 100 3.78 18.61 -34.26
CA LYS A 100 4.12 19.90 -34.85
C LYS A 100 5.62 20.09 -34.82
#